data_AF-A0A9W4E8Q4-F1
#
_entry.id   AF-A0A9W4E8Q4-F1
#
_cell.length_a   1.000
_cell.length_b   1.000
_cell.length_c   1.000
_cell.angle_alpha   90.00
_cell.angle_beta   90.00
_cell.angle_gamma   90.00
#
_symmetry.space_group_name_H-M   'P 1'
#
loop_
_entity.id
_entity.type
_entity.pdbx_description
1 polymer ?
#
loop_
_entity_poly.entity_id
_entity_poly.type
_entity_poly.pdbx_seq_one_letter_code
_entity_poly.pdbx_strand_id
1 'polypeptide(L)' 'MKIIEANEKAASRKERWIVLSISLIFGDLMNKLFLRLTSIDSFILSMVIGIGSMYLLESGYYYFRDDIQKIIEKFKK' A
#
# COMPACT_ATOMS: atom_id res chain seq x y z
N MET A 1 -14.49 -2.10 -5.92
CA MET A 1 -13.61 -2.14 -7.11
C MET A 1 -13.67 -0.84 -7.93
N LYS A 2 -14.81 -0.45 -8.51
CA LYS A 2 -14.91 0.70 -9.44
C LYS A 2 -14.36 2.04 -8.91
N ILE A 3 -14.50 2.31 -7.62
CA ILE A 3 -14.00 3.55 -6.97
C ILE A 3 -12.46 3.55 -6.87
N ILE A 4 -11.86 2.39 -6.53
CA ILE A 4 -10.41 2.22 -6.43
C ILE A 4 -9.76 2.45 -7.80
N GLU A 5 -10.30 1.83 -8.85
CA GLU A 5 -9.79 2.00 -10.23
C GLU A 5 -9.92 3.43 -10.75
N ALA A 6 -11.01 4.14 -10.40
CA ALA A 6 -11.19 5.54 -10.76
C ALA A 6 -10.14 6.43 -10.07
N ASN A 7 -9.92 6.20 -8.78
CA ASN A 7 -8.94 6.93 -7.97
C ASN A 7 -7.50 6.63 -8.37
N GLU A 8 -7.21 5.39 -8.73
CA GLU A 8 -5.93 5.00 -9.31
C GLU A 8 -5.69 5.68 -10.65
N LYS A 9 -6.69 5.70 -11.55
CA LYS A 9 -6.61 6.41 -12.84
C LYS A 9 -6.43 7.92 -12.68
N ALA A 10 -7.06 8.51 -11.68
CA ALA A 10 -6.94 9.93 -11.36
C ALA A 10 -5.65 10.28 -10.58
N ALA A 11 -4.90 9.28 -10.09
CA ALA A 11 -3.65 9.49 -9.38
C ALA A 11 -2.53 9.99 -10.30
N SER A 12 -1.83 11.04 -9.85
CA SER A 12 -0.69 11.58 -10.60
C SER A 12 0.46 10.59 -10.66
N ARG A 13 1.34 10.69 -11.66
CA ARG A 13 2.53 9.82 -11.75
C ARG A 13 3.39 9.88 -10.48
N LYS A 14 3.55 11.07 -9.88
CA LYS A 14 4.31 11.23 -8.62
C LYS A 14 3.62 10.53 -7.45
N GLU A 15 2.30 10.69 -7.33
CA GLU A 15 1.49 10.06 -6.30
C GLU A 15 1.58 8.53 -6.37
N ARG A 16 1.47 7.95 -7.58
CA ARG A 16 1.65 6.51 -7.79
C ARG A 16 3.02 6.01 -7.36
N TRP A 17 4.10 6.74 -7.69
CA TRP A 17 5.45 6.38 -7.25
C TRP A 17 5.62 6.43 -5.73
N ILE A 18 5.00 7.42 -5.07
CA ILE A 18 5.01 7.52 -3.60
C ILE A 18 4.29 6.31 -2.99
N VAL A 19 3.08 6.02 -3.45
CA VAL A 19 2.28 4.89 -2.96
C VAL A 19 3.03 3.58 -3.17
N LEU A 20 3.59 3.35 -4.36
CA LEU A 20 4.32 2.13 -4.67
C LEU A 20 5.58 1.98 -3.80
N SER A 21 6.30 3.07 -3.54
CA SER A 21 7.46 3.06 -2.64
C SER A 21 7.08 2.75 -1.20
N ILE A 22 5.99 3.35 -0.71
CA ILE A 22 5.48 3.08 0.64
C ILE A 22 4.98 1.64 0.75
N SER A 23 4.26 1.14 -0.25
CA SER A 23 3.79 -0.24 -0.32
C SER A 23 4.95 -1.22 -0.27
N LEU A 24 6.03 -1.00 -1.04
CA LEU A 24 7.24 -1.83 -0.98
C LEU A 24 7.84 -1.90 0.42
N ILE A 25 8.01 -0.74 1.08
CA ILE A 25 8.56 -0.68 2.45
C ILE A 25 7.64 -1.42 3.42
N PHE A 26 6.33 -1.22 3.31
CA PHE A 26 5.35 -1.88 4.17
C PHE A 26 5.34 -3.40 3.96
N GLY A 27 5.42 -3.87 2.71
CA GLY A 27 5.50 -5.28 2.39
C GLY A 27 6.73 -5.96 3.00
N ASP A 28 7.90 -5.32 2.90
CA ASP A 28 9.13 -5.82 3.53
C ASP A 28 9.01 -5.88 5.07
N LEU A 29 8.45 -4.84 5.68
CA LEU A 29 8.21 -4.80 7.13
C LEU A 29 7.27 -5.91 7.59
N MET A 30 6.15 -6.11 6.89
CA MET A 30 5.19 -7.16 7.20
C MET A 30 5.78 -8.55 7.02
N ASN A 31 6.58 -8.74 5.97
CA ASN A 31 7.28 -9.98 5.72
C ASN A 31 8.28 -10.31 6.85
N LYS A 32 9.12 -9.35 7.23
CA LYS A 32 10.07 -9.49 8.35
C LYS A 32 9.36 -9.77 9.67
N LEU A 33 8.26 -9.07 9.94
CA LEU A 33 7.44 -9.30 11.13
C LEU A 33 6.86 -10.72 11.14
N PHE A 34 6.33 -11.17 10.01
CA PHE A 34 5.76 -12.50 9.87
C PHE A 34 6.79 -13.61 10.07
N LEU A 35 7.94 -13.51 9.41
CA LEU A 35 9.04 -14.48 9.56
C LEU A 35 9.51 -14.56 11.02
N ARG A 36 9.62 -13.41 11.69
CA ARG A 36 10.00 -13.33 13.11
C ARG A 36 8.98 -13.99 14.04
N LEU A 37 7.68 -13.88 13.73
CA LEU A 37 6.62 -14.42 14.58
C LEU A 37 6.36 -15.90 14.35
N THR A 38 6.54 -16.38 13.12
CA THR A 38 6.17 -17.75 12.75
C THR A 38 7.36 -18.71 12.72
N SER A 39 8.60 -18.21 12.63
CA SER A 39 9.81 -19.03 12.42
C SER A 39 9.72 -19.96 11.20
N ILE A 40 8.84 -19.63 10.24
CA ILE A 40 8.61 -20.41 9.03
C ILE A 40 9.52 -19.88 7.92
N ASP A 41 10.52 -20.66 7.53
CA ASP A 41 11.38 -20.39 6.36
C ASP A 41 10.72 -20.88 5.05
N SER A 42 9.52 -20.37 4.75
CA SER A 42 8.84 -20.64 3.47
C SER A 42 8.94 -19.43 2.57
N PHE A 43 9.80 -19.53 1.54
CA PHE A 43 9.97 -18.50 0.52
C PHE A 43 8.66 -18.12 -0.18
N ILE A 44 7.82 -19.12 -0.50
CA ILE A 44 6.53 -18.89 -1.16
C ILE A 44 5.58 -18.13 -0.22
N LEU A 45 5.51 -18.52 1.05
CA LEU A 45 4.66 -17.85 2.03
C LEU A 45 5.11 -16.41 2.29
N SER A 46 6.43 -16.20 2.36
CA SER A 46 7.07 -14.89 2.47
C SER A 46 6.71 -13.98 1.30
N MET A 47 6.78 -14.49 0.06
CA MET A 47 6.36 -13.73 -1.13
C MET A 47 4.87 -13.41 -1.11
N VAL A 48 4.00 -14.37 -0.76
CA VAL A 48 2.55 -14.16 -0.69
C VAL A 48 2.19 -13.08 0.32
N ILE A 49 2.86 -13.06 1.48
CA ILE A 49 2.59 -12.07 2.52
C ILE A 49 3.14 -10.70 2.12
N GLY A 50 4.34 -10.64 1.56
CA GLY A 50 4.90 -9.39 1.05
C GLY A 50 4.01 -8.76 -0.03
N ILE A 51 3.70 -9.51 -1.09
CA ILE A 51 2.87 -9.02 -2.21
C ILE A 51 1.44 -8.75 -1.75
N GLY A 52 0.86 -9.62 -0.91
CA GLY A 52 -0.49 -9.44 -0.39
C GLY A 52 -0.63 -8.18 0.46
N SER A 53 0.34 -7.92 1.35
CA SER A 53 0.34 -6.71 2.18
C SER A 53 0.58 -5.44 1.36
N MET A 54 1.42 -5.48 0.33
CA MET A 54 1.57 -4.39 -0.64
C MET A 54 0.24 -4.05 -1.33
N TYR A 55 -0.45 -5.07 -1.84
CA TYR A 55 -1.72 -4.89 -2.55
C TYR A 55 -2.81 -4.34 -1.64
N LEU A 56 -2.89 -4.81 -0.39
CA LEU A 56 -3.85 -4.32 0.60
C LEU A 56 -3.61 -2.84 0.93
N LEU A 57 -2.34 -2.44 1.09
CA LEU A 57 -2.00 -1.05 1.39
C LEU A 57 -2.32 -0.14 0.20
N GLU A 58 -1.94 -0.54 -1.01
CA GLU A 58 -2.20 0.22 -2.23
C GLU A 58 -3.70 0.37 -2.50
N SER A 59 -4.46 -0.73 -2.38
CA SER A 59 -5.92 -0.71 -2.53
C SER A 59 -6.59 0.16 -1.46
N GLY A 60 -6.12 0.07 -0.21
CA GLY A 60 -6.60 0.91 0.89
C GLY A 60 -6.33 2.39 0.64
N TYR A 61 -5.12 2.73 0.16
CA TYR A 61 -4.80 4.10 -0.20
C TYR A 61 -5.74 4.65 -1.26
N TYR A 62 -5.97 3.94 -2.36
CA TYR A 62 -6.85 4.43 -3.43
C TYR A 62 -8.32 4.48 -3.01
N TYR A 63 -8.74 3.65 -2.05
CA TYR A 63 -10.06 3.75 -1.44
C TYR A 63 -10.22 5.05 -0.63
N PHE A 64 -9.22 5.42 0.16
CA PHE A 64 -9.25 6.62 1.01
C PHE A 64 -8.63 7.87 0.37
N ARG A 65 -8.21 7.80 -0.89
CA ARG A 65 -7.47 8.86 -1.58
C ARG A 65 -8.15 10.21 -1.49
N ASP A 66 -9.46 10.25 -1.74
CA ASP A 66 -10.22 11.51 -1.75
C ASP A 66 -10.24 12.17 -0.37
N ASP A 67 -10.33 11.38 0.70
CA ASP A 67 -10.30 11.89 2.07
C ASP A 67 -8.89 12.33 2.48
N ILE A 68 -7.86 11.59 2.06
CA ILE A 68 -6.45 11.98 2.25
C ILE A 68 -6.18 13.32 1.53
N GLN A 69 -6.65 13.49 0.30
CA GLN A 69 -6.47 14.72 -0.46
C GLN A 69 -7.18 15.90 0.21
N LYS A 70 -8.43 15.73 0.66
CA LYS A 70 -9.15 16.76 1.44
C LYS A 70 -8.39 17.16 2.72
N ILE A 71 -7.79 16.19 3.41
CA ILE A 71 -6.99 16.45 4.61
C ILE A 71 -5.73 17.25 4.25
N ILE A 72 -4.99 16.83 3.21
CA ILE A 72 -3.78 17.52 2.76
C ILE A 72 -4.09 18.98 2.35
N GLU A 73 -5.19 19.21 1.65
CA GLU A 73 -5.63 20.56 1.27
C GLU A 73 -5.99 21.41 2.50
N LYS A 74 -6.61 20.81 3.51
CA LYS A 74 -6.94 21.48 4.77
C LYS A 74 -5.70 21.91 5.55
N PHE A 75 -4.62 21.12 5.50
CA PHE A 75 -3.34 21.43 6.15
C PHE A 75 -2.43 22.38 5.34
N LYS A 76 -2.80 22.70 4.10
CA LYS A 76 -2.07 23.68 3.26
C LYS A 76 -2.51 25.13 3.47
N LYS A 77 -3.62 25.35 4.17
CA LYS A 77 -4.14 26.67 4.56
C LYS A 77 -3.54 27.09 5.90
#